data_AF-A0A1C5ZKP8-F1
#
_entry.id   AF-A0A1C5ZKP8-F1
#
_cell.length_a   1.000
_cell.length_b   1.000
_cell.length_c   1.000
_cell.angle_alpha   90.00
_cell.angle_beta   90.00
_cell.angle_gamma   90.00
#
_symmetry.space_group_name_H-M   'P 1'
#
loop_
_entity.id
_entity.type
_entity.pdbx_description
1 polymer ?
#
loop_
_entity_poly.entity_id
_entity_poly.type
_entity_poly.pdbx_seq_one_letter_code
_entity_poly.pdbx_strand_id
1 'polypeptide(L)' 'MEKWEVYIWLQAKLGLDAHQTHIGQFSEYMCEQVISLCQQAPAYTSGRAA' A
#
# COMPACT_ATOMS: atom_id res chain seq x y z
N MET A 1 -2.48 -13.08 -1.36
CA MET A 1 -3.08 -11.81 -0.94
C MET A 1 -4.11 -11.46 -1.97
N GLU A 2 -5.36 -11.36 -1.56
CA GLU A 2 -6.48 -10.96 -2.40
C GLU A 2 -6.52 -9.43 -2.54
N LYS A 3 -7.11 -8.92 -3.62
CA LYS A 3 -7.19 -7.47 -3.89
C LYS A 3 -7.83 -6.69 -2.73
N TRP A 4 -8.82 -7.28 -2.06
CA TRP A 4 -9.52 -6.63 -0.95
C TRP A 4 -8.66 -6.46 0.30
N GLU A 5 -7.70 -7.37 0.53
CA GLU A 5 -6.77 -7.29 1.68
C GLU A 5 -5.84 -6.09 1.55
N VAL A 6 -5.45 -5.73 0.31
CA VAL A 6 -4.65 -4.53 0.03
C VAL A 6 -5.40 -3.26 0.43
N TYR A 7 -6.70 -3.20 0.17
CA TYR A 7 -7.51 -2.04 0.56
C TYR A 7 -7.62 -1.93 2.08
N ILE A 8 -7.89 -3.03 2.79
CA ILE A 8 -7.94 -2.99 4.26
C ILE A 8 -6.59 -2.57 4.84
N TRP A 9 -5.49 -3.04 4.28
CA TRP A 9 -4.15 -2.64 4.71
C TRP A 9 -3.90 -1.14 4.49
N LEU A 10 -4.27 -0.59 3.33
CA LEU A 10 -4.16 0.84 3.05
C LEU A 10 -5.02 1.69 3.99
N GLN A 11 -6.26 1.26 4.28
CA GLN A 11 -7.13 1.91 5.27
C GLN A 11 -6.44 2.01 6.63
N ALA A 12 -5.91 0.89 7.12
CA ALA A 12 -5.25 0.84 8.42
C ALA A 12 -3.95 1.67 8.45
N LYS A 13 -3.17 1.70 7.37
CA LYS A 13 -1.88 2.40 7.33
C LYS A 13 -1.99 3.90 7.17
N LEU A 14 -2.99 4.36 6.42
CA LEU A 14 -3.15 5.78 6.06
C LEU A 14 -4.35 6.43 6.76
N GLY A 15 -5.09 5.69 7.60
CA GLY A 15 -6.27 6.19 8.29
C GLY A 15 -7.42 6.53 7.35
N LEU A 16 -7.53 5.79 6.24
CA LEU A 16 -8.53 6.02 5.19
C LEU A 16 -9.80 5.22 5.46
N ASP A 17 -10.94 5.76 5.01
CA ASP A 17 -12.16 4.97 4.89
C ASP A 17 -12.17 4.12 3.60
N ALA A 18 -13.16 3.22 3.50
CA ALA A 18 -13.28 2.29 2.37
C ALA A 18 -13.48 2.97 1.02
N HIS A 19 -14.15 4.13 0.99
CA HIS A 19 -14.35 4.90 -0.23
C HIS A 19 -13.03 5.58 -0.64
N GLN A 20 -12.29 6.13 0.31
CA GLN A 20 -10.99 6.76 0.08
C GLN A 20 -9.89 5.80 -0.36
N THR A 21 -10.06 4.49 -0.17
CA THR A 21 -8.99 3.51 -0.46
C THR A 21 -8.85 3.18 -1.95
N HIS A 22 -9.76 3.66 -2.80
CA HIS A 22 -9.65 3.44 -4.22
C HIS A 22 -8.45 4.22 -4.76
N ILE A 23 -7.39 3.52 -5.19
CA ILE A 23 -6.12 4.15 -5.58
C ILE A 23 -6.27 5.21 -6.69
N GLY A 24 -7.28 5.08 -7.56
CA GLY A 24 -7.60 6.10 -8.57
C GLY A 24 -8.15 7.42 -8.02
N GLN A 25 -8.45 7.50 -6.73
CA GLN A 25 -8.89 8.72 -6.02
C GLN A 25 -7.77 9.34 -5.18
N PHE A 26 -6.56 8.77 -5.21
CA PHE A 26 -5.45 9.28 -4.42
C PHE A 26 -4.96 10.61 -5.02
N SER A 27 -4.66 11.58 -4.17
CA SER A 27 -3.89 12.75 -4.56
C SER A 27 -2.42 12.35 -4.74
N GLU A 28 -1.63 13.20 -5.40
CA GLU A 28 -0.19 12.98 -5.54
C GLU A 28 0.48 12.71 -4.17
N TYR A 29 0.11 13.49 -3.15
CA TYR A 29 0.58 13.28 -1.78
C TYR A 29 0.22 11.91 -1.20
N MET A 30 -1.01 11.42 -1.43
CA MET A 30 -1.39 10.08 -0.98
C MET A 30 -0.62 8.98 -1.73
N CYS A 31 -0.36 9.17 -3.03
CA CYS A 31 0.49 8.26 -3.79
C CYS A 31 1.93 8.21 -3.24
N GLU A 32 2.52 9.35 -2.90
CA GLU A 32 3.86 9.40 -2.28
C GLU A 32 3.92 8.68 -0.94
N GLN A 33 2.88 8.79 -0.12
CA GLN A 33 2.78 8.04 1.14
C GLN A 33 2.75 6.53 0.92
N VAL A 34 1.99 6.04 -0.07
CA VAL A 34 1.97 4.61 -0.41
C VAL A 34 3.32 4.13 -0.89
N ILE A 35 3.98 4.88 -1.77
CA ILE A 35 5.32 4.55 -2.26
C ILE A 35 6.30 4.46 -1.09
N SER A 36 6.27 5.44 -0.19
CA SER A 36 7.10 5.46 1.02
C SER A 36 6.86 4.26 1.92
N LEU A 37 5.59 3.86 2.12
CA LEU A 37 5.23 2.66 2.89
C LEU A 37 5.79 1.38 2.24
N CYS A 38 5.69 1.26 0.92
CA CYS A 38 6.23 0.12 0.17
C CYS A 38 7.77 0.05 0.25
N GLN A 39 8.46 1.18 0.23
CA GLN A 39 9.93 1.25 0.36
C GLN A 39 10.42 0.89 1.76
N GLN A 40 9.62 1.16 2.79
CA GLN A 40 9.92 0.78 4.17
C GLN A 40 9.68 -0.71 4.44
N ALA A 41 8.90 -1.38 3.61
CA ALA A 41 8.72 -2.81 3.72
C ALA A 41 10.09 -3.49 3.49
N PRO A 42 10.45 -4.50 4.31
CA PRO A 42 11.65 -5.28 4.04
C PRO A 42 11.57 -5.81 2.62
N ALA A 43 12.67 -5.70 1.87
CA ALA A 43 12.74 -6.22 0.52
C ALA A 43 12.23 -7.67 0.54
N TYR A 44 11.19 -7.94 -0.24
CA TYR A 44 10.74 -9.30 -0.45
C TYR A 44 11.86 -10.04 -1.17
N THR A 45 12.74 -10.67 -0.41
CA THR A 45 13.69 -11.65 -0.94
C THR A 45 12.88 -12.89 -1.26
N SER A 46 12.15 -12.87 -2.38
CA SER A 46 11.68 -14.09 -3.01
C SER A 46 12.92 -14.92 -3.25
N GLY A 47 13.13 -16.00 -2.48
CA GLY A 47 14.37 -16.78 -2.40
C GLY A 47 15.11 -16.93 -3.73
N ARG A 48 15.91 -15.92 -4.09
CA ARG A 48 16.89 -15.98 -5.15
C ARG A 48 18.17 -16.23 -4.41
N ALA A 49 18.48 -17.51 -4.27
CA ALA A 49 19.83 -17.95 -3.98
C ALA A 49 20.77 -17.17 -4.92
N ALA A 50 21.80 -16.59 -4.32
CA ALA A 50 22.88 -15.89 -5.02
C ALA A 50 23.51 -16.77 -6.10
#